data_AF-A0A6G2DN42-F1
#
_entry.id   AF-A0A6G2DN42-F1
#
_cell.length_a   1.000
_cell.length_b   1.000
_cell.length_c   1.000
_cell.angle_alpha   90.00
_cell.angle_beta   90.00
_cell.angle_gamma   90.00
#
_symmetry.space_group_name_H-M   'P 1'
#
loop_
_entity.id
_entity.type
_entity.pdbx_description
1 polymer ?
#
loop_
_entity_poly.entity_id
_entity_poly.type
_entity_poly.pdbx_seq_one_letter_code
_entity_poly.pdbx_strand_id
1 'polypeptide(L)'
;GKDYRNKELISYTEKFVEKYGEYVEVPIKQLLDSKLGLGIPKQNLEPYSILSSVAEQTFLSYLSKEIFKAVKNNKKEIDISNIPPELLYPNLDRFAVNQFELYCEMKNFGEQPVISIVPNTGSDMIGKSIGRFASYFLNSNIELDSRVDNVELIEFPSDNKNLNVMSSHHGHSKKLLLSYEDDFDIDSLELDFLVVGVERVNEHYKLYFRDLRTDLIVNFVTTSMLNHKS
;
A
#
# COMPACT_ATOMS: atom_id res chain seq x y z
N GLY A 1 -1.21 -17.19 -13.50
CA GLY A 1 -2.26 -16.20 -13.18
C GLY A 1 -1.63 -14.84 -13.00
N LYS A 2 -2.17 -13.78 -13.63
CA LYS A 2 -1.59 -12.43 -13.54
C LYS A 2 -1.65 -11.87 -12.13
N ASP A 3 -0.64 -11.12 -11.81
CA ASP A 3 -0.32 -10.57 -10.51
C ASP A 3 -0.84 -9.12 -10.39
N TYR A 4 -1.58 -8.83 -9.31
CA TYR A 4 -2.18 -7.52 -9.03
C TYR A 4 -1.24 -6.61 -8.22
N ARG A 5 -0.03 -7.08 -7.90
CA ARG A 5 1.03 -6.25 -7.33
C ARG A 5 1.36 -5.10 -8.29
N ASN A 6 1.87 -3.99 -7.74
CA ASN A 6 2.30 -2.86 -8.54
C ASN A 6 3.28 -3.35 -9.63
N LYS A 7 2.86 -3.29 -10.91
CA LYS A 7 3.60 -3.86 -12.05
C LYS A 7 5.01 -3.30 -12.17
N GLU A 8 5.16 -2.05 -11.79
CA GLU A 8 6.45 -1.38 -11.69
C GLU A 8 7.35 -2.08 -10.68
N LEU A 9 6.84 -2.40 -9.49
CA LEU A 9 7.59 -3.12 -8.45
C LEU A 9 7.88 -4.57 -8.84
N ILE A 10 6.98 -5.25 -9.55
CA ILE A 10 7.25 -6.61 -10.08
C ILE A 10 8.44 -6.55 -11.03
N SER A 11 8.36 -5.71 -12.07
CA SER A 11 9.43 -5.57 -13.07
C SER A 11 10.74 -5.10 -12.43
N TYR A 12 10.66 -4.22 -11.43
CA TYR A 12 11.82 -3.77 -10.67
C TYR A 12 12.45 -4.90 -9.83
N THR A 13 11.63 -5.75 -9.21
CA THR A 13 12.08 -6.93 -8.45
C THR A 13 12.74 -7.96 -9.37
N GLU A 14 12.19 -8.19 -10.56
CA GLU A 14 12.80 -9.08 -11.57
C GLU A 14 14.17 -8.57 -12.00
N LYS A 15 14.31 -7.26 -12.25
CA LYS A 15 15.60 -6.62 -12.56
C LYS A 15 16.60 -6.72 -11.40
N PHE A 16 16.13 -6.68 -10.16
CA PHE A 16 16.97 -6.90 -8.98
C PHE A 16 17.57 -8.31 -9.01
N VAL A 17 16.73 -9.33 -9.19
CA VAL A 17 17.17 -10.73 -9.27
C VAL A 17 18.12 -10.94 -10.46
N GLU A 18 17.83 -10.37 -11.62
CA GLU A 18 18.67 -10.48 -12.81
C GLU A 18 20.07 -9.88 -12.60
N LYS A 19 20.15 -8.72 -11.95
CA LYS A 19 21.43 -8.00 -11.77
C LYS A 19 22.25 -8.52 -10.59
N TYR A 20 21.60 -8.84 -9.47
CA TYR A 20 22.28 -9.14 -8.20
C TYR A 20 22.13 -10.59 -7.74
N GLY A 21 21.13 -11.32 -8.21
CA GLY A 21 20.79 -12.66 -7.74
C GLY A 21 19.89 -12.67 -6.50
N GLU A 22 19.49 -13.87 -6.08
CA GLU A 22 18.48 -14.08 -5.03
C GLU A 22 19.03 -13.99 -3.59
N TYR A 23 20.34 -14.12 -3.44
CA TYR A 23 21.01 -14.24 -2.14
C TYR A 23 21.90 -13.03 -1.80
N VAL A 24 21.65 -11.91 -2.48
CA VAL A 24 22.44 -10.69 -2.34
C VAL A 24 21.56 -9.57 -1.81
N GLU A 25 22.08 -8.86 -0.82
CA GLU A 25 21.48 -7.64 -0.30
C GLU A 25 22.31 -6.44 -0.74
N VAL A 26 21.61 -5.39 -1.16
CA VAL A 26 22.23 -4.18 -1.72
C VAL A 26 21.84 -2.98 -0.87
N PRO A 27 22.80 -2.11 -0.46
CA PRO A 27 22.47 -0.87 0.23
C PRO A 27 21.45 -0.03 -0.55
N ILE A 28 20.43 0.50 0.12
CA ILE A 28 19.32 1.21 -0.54
C ILE A 28 19.81 2.38 -1.38
N LYS A 29 20.80 3.14 -0.87
CA LYS A 29 21.40 4.29 -1.57
C LYS A 29 22.08 3.85 -2.88
N GLN A 30 22.78 2.70 -2.85
CA GLN A 30 23.39 2.13 -4.05
C GLN A 30 22.34 1.62 -5.03
N LEU A 31 21.32 0.93 -4.54
CA LEU A 31 20.27 0.36 -5.39
C LEU A 31 19.52 1.44 -6.19
N LEU A 32 19.17 2.55 -5.53
CA LEU A 32 18.44 3.68 -6.12
C LEU A 32 19.33 4.60 -6.98
N ASP A 33 20.65 4.48 -6.91
CA ASP A 33 21.56 5.24 -7.77
C ASP A 33 21.50 4.72 -9.21
N SER A 34 21.27 5.60 -10.18
CA SER A 34 21.13 5.21 -11.60
C SER A 34 22.41 4.77 -12.30
N LYS A 35 23.60 5.06 -11.74
CA LYS A 35 24.90 4.70 -12.29
C LYS A 35 25.44 3.42 -11.65
N LEU A 36 25.25 3.25 -10.34
CA LEU A 36 25.73 2.09 -9.58
C LEU A 36 24.66 0.98 -9.50
N GLY A 37 23.41 1.39 -9.35
CA GLY A 37 22.25 0.58 -9.03
C GLY A 37 21.32 0.27 -10.21
N LEU A 38 20.05 0.08 -9.89
CA LEU A 38 18.96 -0.02 -10.86
C LEU A 38 18.29 1.33 -11.13
N GLY A 39 18.59 2.34 -10.31
CA GLY A 39 17.86 3.60 -10.32
C GLY A 39 16.50 3.48 -9.63
N ILE A 40 15.69 4.53 -9.68
CA ILE A 40 14.34 4.53 -9.13
C ILE A 40 13.44 3.64 -10.02
N PRO A 41 12.48 2.88 -9.46
CA PRO A 41 11.44 2.24 -10.25
C PRO A 41 10.80 3.26 -11.22
N LYS A 42 10.58 2.83 -12.47
CA LYS A 42 9.97 3.68 -13.50
C LYS A 42 8.63 3.11 -13.89
N GLN A 43 7.62 3.98 -13.96
CA GLN A 43 6.34 3.64 -14.54
C GLN A 43 6.52 3.31 -16.03
N ASN A 44 6.33 2.04 -16.38
CA ASN A 44 6.18 1.66 -17.78
C ASN A 44 4.82 2.16 -18.25
N LEU A 45 4.80 3.17 -19.12
CA LEU A 45 3.62 3.79 -19.75
C LEU A 45 2.93 2.87 -20.78
N GLU A 46 3.03 1.55 -20.62
CA GLU A 46 2.32 0.61 -21.47
C GLU A 46 0.81 0.87 -21.34
N PRO A 47 0.06 1.00 -22.45
CA PRO A 47 -1.36 1.30 -22.39
C PRO A 47 -2.08 0.25 -21.55
N TYR A 48 -2.82 0.73 -20.54
CA TYR A 48 -3.58 -0.04 -19.55
C TYR A 48 -4.47 -1.16 -20.14
N SER A 49 -4.75 -1.13 -21.45
CA SER A 49 -5.72 -1.97 -22.14
C SER A 49 -5.29 -3.41 -22.41
N ILE A 50 -4.00 -3.77 -22.38
CA ILE A 50 -3.56 -5.08 -22.89
C ILE A 50 -3.56 -6.19 -21.81
N LEU A 51 -3.70 -5.84 -20.53
CA LEU A 51 -3.22 -6.73 -19.46
C LEU A 51 -4.21 -7.16 -18.38
N SER A 52 -5.53 -7.13 -18.58
CA SER A 52 -6.46 -7.78 -17.64
C SER A 52 -6.26 -9.31 -17.60
N SER A 53 -6.37 -9.93 -16.43
CA SER A 53 -6.28 -11.40 -16.31
C SER A 53 -7.52 -12.07 -16.91
N VAL A 54 -7.45 -13.35 -17.32
CA VAL A 54 -8.66 -14.06 -17.80
C VAL A 54 -9.75 -14.05 -16.73
N ALA A 55 -9.37 -14.21 -15.46
CA ALA A 55 -10.29 -14.11 -14.33
C ALA A 55 -10.92 -12.71 -14.20
N GLU A 56 -10.10 -11.66 -14.35
CA GLU A 56 -10.56 -10.27 -14.32
C GLU A 56 -11.53 -9.96 -15.46
N GLN A 57 -11.21 -10.39 -16.68
CA GLN A 57 -12.09 -10.22 -17.84
C GLN A 57 -13.40 -10.96 -17.63
N THR A 58 -13.34 -12.15 -17.02
CA THR A 58 -14.54 -12.95 -16.69
C THR A 58 -15.40 -12.22 -15.65
N PHE A 59 -14.78 -11.67 -14.59
CA PHE A 59 -15.47 -10.88 -13.58
C PHE A 59 -16.08 -9.58 -14.14
N LEU A 60 -15.32 -8.81 -14.94
CA LEU A 60 -15.81 -7.60 -15.60
C LEU A 60 -16.95 -7.90 -16.59
N SER A 61 -16.87 -9.02 -17.30
CA SER A 61 -17.95 -9.50 -18.18
C SER A 61 -19.20 -9.86 -17.39
N TYR A 62 -19.05 -10.52 -16.24
CA TYR A 62 -20.16 -10.80 -15.32
C TYR A 62 -20.81 -9.51 -14.82
N LEU A 63 -20.03 -8.56 -14.29
CA LEU A 63 -20.55 -7.27 -13.83
C LEU A 63 -21.27 -6.51 -14.95
N SER A 64 -20.70 -6.49 -16.15
CA SER A 64 -21.32 -5.83 -17.31
C SER A 64 -22.69 -6.44 -17.65
N LYS A 65 -22.84 -7.76 -17.53
CA LYS A 65 -24.14 -8.44 -17.73
C LYS A 65 -25.14 -8.07 -16.64
N GLU A 66 -24.72 -8.01 -15.38
CA GLU A 66 -25.61 -7.61 -14.29
C GLU A 66 -26.04 -6.15 -14.39
N ILE A 67 -25.13 -5.25 -14.78
CA ILE A 67 -25.44 -3.85 -15.10
C ILE A 67 -26.48 -3.78 -16.23
N PHE A 68 -26.25 -4.51 -17.32
CA PHE A 68 -27.18 -4.52 -18.45
C PHE A 68 -28.56 -5.04 -18.05
N LYS A 69 -28.64 -6.10 -17.24
CA LYS A 69 -29.90 -6.62 -16.69
C LYS A 69 -30.60 -5.60 -15.82
N ALA A 70 -29.90 -4.89 -14.95
CA ALA A 70 -30.48 -3.86 -14.09
C ALA A 70 -31.07 -2.72 -14.91
N VAL A 71 -30.28 -2.19 -15.87
CA VAL A 71 -30.72 -1.11 -16.79
C VAL A 71 -31.94 -1.55 -17.60
N LYS A 72 -31.91 -2.74 -18.21
CA LYS A 72 -33.03 -3.29 -18.99
C LYS A 72 -34.32 -3.40 -18.17
N ASN A 73 -34.20 -3.71 -16.89
CA ASN A 73 -35.33 -3.87 -15.97
C ASN A 73 -35.67 -2.58 -15.18
N ASN A 74 -35.11 -1.42 -15.56
CA ASN A 74 -35.28 -0.13 -14.87
C ASN A 74 -34.93 -0.18 -13.36
N LYS A 75 -33.99 -1.04 -12.97
CA LYS A 75 -33.46 -1.08 -11.61
C LYS A 75 -32.34 -0.05 -11.45
N LYS A 76 -32.31 0.61 -10.30
CA LYS A 76 -31.28 1.59 -9.93
C LYS A 76 -30.08 0.99 -9.20
N GLU A 77 -30.15 -0.30 -8.90
CA GLU A 77 -29.17 -1.02 -8.10
C GLU A 77 -28.90 -2.41 -8.68
N ILE A 78 -27.74 -2.95 -8.30
CA ILE A 78 -27.31 -4.31 -8.59
C ILE A 78 -26.95 -4.93 -7.26
N ASP A 79 -27.51 -6.11 -6.97
CA ASP A 79 -27.14 -6.89 -5.80
C ASP A 79 -25.86 -7.68 -6.11
N ILE A 80 -24.78 -7.34 -5.41
CA ILE A 80 -23.47 -8.00 -5.52
C ILE A 80 -23.23 -9.02 -4.41
N SER A 81 -24.22 -9.29 -3.55
CA SER A 81 -24.09 -10.23 -2.43
C SER A 81 -23.97 -11.69 -2.89
N ASN A 82 -24.41 -11.97 -4.12
CA ASN A 82 -24.50 -13.32 -4.69
C ASN A 82 -23.55 -13.53 -5.88
N ILE A 83 -22.43 -12.80 -5.93
CA ILE A 83 -21.42 -13.04 -6.97
C ILE A 83 -20.86 -14.46 -6.80
N PRO A 84 -20.78 -15.27 -7.88
CA PRO A 84 -20.19 -16.60 -7.82
C PRO A 84 -18.80 -16.59 -7.16
N PRO A 85 -18.53 -17.43 -6.15
CA PRO A 85 -17.24 -17.44 -5.45
C PRO A 85 -16.04 -17.60 -6.39
N GLU A 86 -16.19 -18.34 -7.49
CA GLU A 86 -15.14 -18.55 -8.48
C GLU A 86 -14.69 -17.25 -9.17
N LEU A 87 -15.56 -16.24 -9.17
CA LEU A 87 -15.27 -14.89 -9.69
C LEU A 87 -14.70 -13.94 -8.63
N LEU A 88 -14.96 -14.20 -7.34
CA LEU A 88 -14.48 -13.39 -6.22
C LEU A 88 -13.08 -13.81 -5.76
N TYR A 89 -12.75 -15.10 -5.84
CA TYR A 89 -11.57 -15.69 -5.20
C TYR A 89 -10.54 -16.28 -6.17
N PRO A 90 -10.22 -15.69 -7.34
CA PRO A 90 -9.22 -16.30 -8.21
C PRO A 90 -7.82 -16.37 -7.59
N ASN A 91 -7.56 -15.67 -6.46
CA ASN A 91 -6.22 -15.60 -5.84
C ASN A 91 -6.25 -15.36 -4.30
N LEU A 92 -6.72 -16.33 -3.52
CA LEU A 92 -6.77 -16.25 -2.04
C LEU A 92 -5.42 -15.98 -1.36
N ASP A 93 -4.31 -16.44 -1.95
CA ASP A 93 -2.96 -16.30 -1.34
C ASP A 93 -2.32 -14.90 -1.53
N ARG A 94 -3.04 -13.92 -2.09
CA ARG A 94 -2.43 -12.70 -2.63
C ARG A 94 -2.73 -11.39 -1.90
N PHE A 95 -3.67 -11.39 -0.96
CA PHE A 95 -4.03 -10.19 -0.20
C PHE A 95 -3.99 -10.48 1.30
N ALA A 96 -2.80 -10.59 1.86
CA ALA A 96 -2.59 -10.53 3.30
C ALA A 96 -2.62 -9.06 3.76
N VAL A 97 -3.74 -8.37 3.53
CA VAL A 97 -3.98 -7.07 4.16
C VAL A 97 -4.48 -7.35 5.57
N ASN A 98 -3.59 -7.24 6.55
CA ASN A 98 -3.94 -7.54 7.94
C ASN A 98 -4.77 -6.42 8.59
N GLN A 99 -4.74 -5.20 8.01
CA GLN A 99 -5.37 -4.01 8.54
C GLN A 99 -5.76 -3.04 7.41
N PHE A 100 -6.93 -2.42 7.51
CA PHE A 100 -7.37 -1.35 6.60
C PHE A 100 -8.39 -0.45 7.31
N GLU A 101 -8.60 0.76 6.79
CA GLU A 101 -9.67 1.67 7.21
C GLU A 101 -10.68 1.78 6.06
N LEU A 102 -11.99 1.75 6.37
CA LEU A 102 -13.06 1.93 5.38
C LEU A 102 -13.81 3.23 5.67
N TYR A 103 -13.98 4.06 4.66
CA TYR A 103 -14.72 5.31 4.81
C TYR A 103 -16.16 5.11 4.37
N CYS A 104 -17.06 5.35 5.32
CA CYS A 104 -18.48 5.14 5.13
C CYS A 104 -19.25 6.40 5.53
N GLU A 105 -20.33 6.66 4.81
CA GLU A 105 -21.37 7.59 5.20
C GLU A 105 -22.63 6.83 5.59
N MET A 106 -23.34 7.32 6.60
CA MET A 106 -24.71 6.89 6.85
C MET A 106 -25.66 7.80 6.06
N LYS A 107 -26.49 7.21 5.22
CA LYS A 107 -27.51 7.95 4.46
C LYS A 107 -28.82 7.18 4.40
N ASN A 108 -29.90 7.86 4.06
CA ASN A 108 -31.16 7.20 3.80
C ASN A 108 -31.28 6.90 2.30
N PHE A 109 -31.58 5.64 1.97
CA PHE A 109 -31.97 5.25 0.62
C PHE A 109 -33.48 4.95 0.63
N GLY A 110 -34.27 5.94 0.23
CA GLY A 110 -35.71 5.94 0.50
C GLY A 110 -35.95 6.09 2.01
N GLU A 111 -36.69 5.16 2.61
CA GLU A 111 -37.00 5.14 4.04
C GLU A 111 -36.02 4.30 4.88
N GLN A 112 -35.05 3.65 4.24
CA GLN A 112 -34.11 2.77 4.93
C GLN A 112 -32.76 3.46 5.18
N PRO A 113 -32.25 3.45 6.42
CA PRO A 113 -30.88 3.86 6.69
C PRO A 113 -29.91 2.83 6.11
N VAL A 114 -28.95 3.30 5.32
CA VAL A 114 -27.92 2.49 4.68
C VAL A 114 -26.54 3.04 4.97
N ILE A 115 -25.56 2.14 5.00
CA ILE A 115 -24.14 2.48 5.04
C ILE A 115 -23.64 2.49 3.60
N SER A 116 -23.06 3.60 3.16
CA SER A 116 -22.48 3.72 1.83
C SER A 116 -20.98 3.93 1.93
N ILE A 117 -20.23 3.15 1.17
CA ILE A 117 -18.81 3.39 0.98
C ILE A 117 -18.64 4.63 0.10
N VAL A 118 -17.78 5.57 0.50
CA VAL A 118 -17.55 6.83 -0.23
C VAL A 118 -16.46 6.67 -1.31
N PRO A 119 -16.38 7.53 -2.35
CA PRO A 119 -15.45 7.37 -3.49
C PRO A 119 -13.96 7.28 -3.14
N ASN A 120 -13.53 7.88 -2.01
CA ASN A 120 -12.22 7.63 -1.40
C ASN A 120 -12.41 6.56 -0.34
N THR A 121 -12.46 5.29 -0.76
CA THR A 121 -13.09 4.22 0.01
C THR A 121 -12.37 3.86 1.31
N GLY A 122 -11.15 4.35 1.55
CA GLY A 122 -10.41 3.99 2.74
C GLY A 122 -8.91 4.22 2.67
N SER A 123 -8.22 3.51 3.55
CA SER A 123 -6.77 3.47 3.69
C SER A 123 -6.30 2.02 3.90
N ASP A 124 -5.08 1.70 3.49
CA ASP A 124 -4.44 0.40 3.61
C ASP A 124 -3.79 0.14 4.99
N MET A 125 -3.95 1.06 5.95
CA MET A 125 -3.43 0.91 7.31
C MET A 125 -4.29 1.65 8.33
N ILE A 126 -4.42 1.07 9.54
CA ILE A 126 -5.04 1.73 10.70
C ILE A 126 -4.18 2.90 11.16
N GLY A 127 -4.81 4.02 11.46
CA GLY A 127 -4.16 5.21 12.00
C GLY A 127 -3.89 6.29 10.98
N LYS A 128 -3.94 6.01 9.66
CA LYS A 128 -3.72 7.03 8.62
C LYS A 128 -4.77 8.14 8.67
N SER A 129 -6.03 7.79 8.93
CA SER A 129 -7.12 8.77 9.00
C SER A 129 -7.10 9.58 10.29
N ILE A 130 -6.77 8.92 11.40
CA ILE A 130 -6.90 9.50 12.75
C ILE A 130 -5.61 10.19 13.19
N GLY A 131 -4.44 9.80 12.66
CA GLY A 131 -3.12 10.22 13.13
C GLY A 131 -2.97 11.75 13.21
N ARG A 132 -3.51 12.46 12.21
CA ARG A 132 -3.56 13.94 12.22
C ARG A 132 -4.38 14.54 13.35
N PHE A 133 -5.41 13.82 13.80
CA PHE A 133 -6.32 14.29 14.83
C PHE A 133 -6.04 13.70 16.21
N ALA A 134 -5.12 12.74 16.31
CA ALA A 134 -4.87 12.00 17.53
C ALA A 134 -4.54 12.92 18.72
N SER A 135 -3.76 13.99 18.51
CA SER A 135 -3.46 14.99 19.54
C SER A 135 -4.70 15.65 20.17
N TYR A 136 -5.83 15.68 19.46
CA TYR A 136 -7.06 16.31 19.93
C TYR A 136 -7.89 15.40 20.83
N PHE A 137 -7.57 14.11 20.92
CA PHE A 137 -8.36 13.15 21.72
C PHE A 137 -7.51 12.53 22.84
N LEU A 138 -7.97 12.67 24.08
CA LEU A 138 -7.26 12.21 25.29
C LEU A 138 -6.99 10.68 25.35
N ASN A 139 -7.72 9.88 24.57
CA ASN A 139 -7.60 8.42 24.49
C ASN A 139 -7.34 7.95 23.03
N SER A 140 -6.55 8.71 22.26
CA SER A 140 -6.27 8.41 20.86
C SER A 140 -5.21 7.32 20.64
N ASN A 141 -5.00 6.41 21.59
CA ASN A 141 -3.98 5.37 21.42
C ASN A 141 -4.36 4.51 20.20
N ILE A 142 -3.59 4.68 19.13
CA ILE A 142 -3.72 3.86 17.93
C ILE A 142 -3.03 2.54 18.27
N GLU A 143 -3.83 1.50 18.53
CA GLU A 143 -3.29 0.14 18.65
C GLU A 143 -2.87 -0.35 17.26
N LEU A 144 -1.57 -0.39 17.05
CA LEU A 144 -0.96 -0.82 15.79
C LEU A 144 -0.69 -2.33 15.82
N ASP A 145 -0.65 -2.99 14.65
CA ASP A 145 -0.23 -4.39 14.58
C ASP A 145 1.23 -4.51 15.03
N SER A 146 1.48 -5.26 16.11
CA SER A 146 2.81 -5.49 16.66
C SER A 146 3.59 -6.61 15.96
N ARG A 147 3.00 -7.26 14.95
CA ARG A 147 3.59 -8.43 14.29
C ARG A 147 4.73 -8.12 13.32
N VAL A 148 4.93 -6.85 12.94
CA VAL A 148 6.09 -6.43 12.14
C VAL A 148 6.70 -5.17 12.71
N ASP A 149 8.03 -5.08 12.66
CA ASP A 149 8.78 -3.88 13.05
C ASP A 149 8.54 -2.78 12.01
N ASN A 150 7.45 -2.05 12.23
CA ASN A 150 7.00 -0.95 11.39
C ASN A 150 7.79 0.31 11.75
N VAL A 151 8.40 0.90 10.74
CA VAL A 151 9.15 2.15 10.82
C VAL A 151 8.32 3.25 10.20
N GLU A 152 7.98 4.27 10.99
CA GLU A 152 7.30 5.46 10.47
C GLU A 152 8.24 6.22 9.52
N LEU A 153 7.84 6.34 8.27
CA LEU A 153 8.55 7.12 7.28
C LEU A 153 8.10 8.59 7.37
N ILE A 154 9.04 9.47 7.70
CA ILE A 154 8.80 10.91 7.82
C ILE A 154 9.57 11.62 6.72
N GLU A 155 8.82 12.13 5.74
CA GLU A 155 9.34 12.95 4.65
C GLU A 155 8.73 14.34 4.69
N PHE A 156 9.51 15.37 4.41
CA PHE A 156 8.97 16.71 4.24
C PHE A 156 8.56 16.91 2.78
N PRO A 157 7.28 17.22 2.51
CA PRO A 157 6.83 17.42 1.15
C PRO A 157 7.53 18.64 0.54
N SER A 158 7.83 18.54 -0.76
CA SER A 158 8.45 19.63 -1.52
C SER A 158 7.54 20.85 -1.66
N ASP A 159 6.21 20.66 -1.66
CA ASP A 159 5.22 21.74 -1.60
C ASP A 159 4.79 21.99 -0.14
N ASN A 160 5.11 23.19 0.36
CA ASN A 160 4.75 23.65 1.70
C ASN A 160 3.25 23.58 2.01
N LYS A 161 2.37 23.60 1.00
CA LYS A 161 0.91 23.44 1.20
C LYS A 161 0.56 22.09 1.84
N ASN A 162 1.39 21.08 1.66
CA ASN A 162 1.17 19.73 2.18
C ASN A 162 1.66 19.55 3.62
N LEU A 163 2.41 20.51 4.19
CA LEU A 163 2.93 20.42 5.56
C LEU A 163 1.82 20.24 6.60
N ASN A 164 0.67 20.89 6.40
CA ASN A 164 -0.48 20.77 7.29
C ASN A 164 -1.15 19.38 7.25
N VAL A 165 -0.93 18.61 6.19
CA VAL A 165 -1.47 17.25 6.01
C VAL A 165 -0.55 16.20 6.62
N MET A 166 0.75 16.50 6.71
CA MET A 166 1.79 15.61 7.22
C MET A 166 1.79 15.50 8.75
N SER A 167 1.33 16.54 9.47
CA SER A 167 1.25 16.52 10.93
C SER A 167 0.43 15.31 11.40
N SER A 168 1.08 14.35 12.05
CA SER A 168 0.46 13.13 12.55
C SER A 168 1.15 12.69 13.83
N HIS A 169 0.39 12.10 14.75
CA HIS A 169 0.94 11.28 15.82
C HIS A 169 0.97 9.82 15.37
N HIS A 170 2.15 9.22 15.41
CA HIS A 170 2.33 7.80 15.17
C HIS A 170 2.54 7.04 16.49
N GLY A 171 2.05 5.80 16.56
CA GLY A 171 2.32 4.88 17.66
C GLY A 171 3.50 3.92 17.40
N HIS A 172 4.22 4.11 16.29
CA HIS A 172 5.35 3.27 15.91
C HIS A 172 6.60 3.62 16.74
N SER A 173 7.30 2.59 17.22
CA SER A 173 8.51 2.74 18.04
C SER A 173 9.75 3.14 17.24
N LYS A 174 9.73 3.06 15.91
CA LYS A 174 10.87 3.45 15.07
C LYS A 174 10.46 4.48 14.02
N LYS A 175 11.38 5.37 13.66
CA LYS A 175 11.19 6.40 12.63
C LYS A 175 12.35 6.45 11.66
N LEU A 176 12.08 6.72 10.38
CA LEU A 176 13.08 7.06 9.36
C LEU A 176 12.79 8.47 8.83
N LEU A 177 13.70 9.40 9.09
CA LEU A 177 13.62 10.76 8.56
C LEU A 177 14.41 10.86 7.26
N LEU A 178 13.79 11.38 6.19
CA LEU A 178 14.45 11.54 4.89
C LEU A 178 15.04 12.94 4.66
N SER A 179 14.61 13.96 5.42
CA SER A 179 14.83 15.37 5.05
C SER A 179 15.81 16.14 5.95
N TYR A 180 16.11 15.66 7.16
CA TYR A 180 17.15 16.20 8.04
C TYR A 180 17.53 15.19 9.11
N GLU A 181 18.72 15.36 9.68
CA GLU A 181 19.16 14.64 10.87
C GLU A 181 18.45 15.26 12.09
N ASP A 182 17.70 14.44 12.81
CA ASP A 182 17.26 14.75 14.18
C ASP A 182 18.41 14.37 15.12
N ASP A 183 18.48 14.98 16.32
CA ASP A 183 19.44 14.54 17.33
C ASP A 183 19.28 13.04 17.57
N PHE A 184 20.39 12.30 17.61
CA PHE A 184 20.47 10.83 17.71
C PHE A 184 19.40 10.25 18.65
N ASP A 185 18.29 9.83 18.06
CA ASP A 185 17.25 9.08 18.72
C ASP A 185 17.58 7.59 18.54
N ILE A 186 17.71 6.84 19.64
CA ILE A 186 18.05 5.41 19.61
C ILE A 186 17.04 4.62 18.77
N ASP A 187 15.83 5.17 18.63
CA ASP A 187 14.71 4.62 17.89
C ASP A 187 14.70 5.04 16.41
N SER A 188 15.72 5.76 15.92
CA SER A 188 15.83 6.17 14.52
C SER A 188 16.52 5.13 13.62
N LEU A 189 15.89 4.85 12.48
CA LEU A 189 16.49 4.14 11.36
C LEU A 189 17.24 5.13 10.48
N GLU A 190 18.45 4.76 10.07
CA GLU A 190 19.26 5.55 9.13
C GLU A 190 19.39 4.82 7.79
N LEU A 191 19.35 5.56 6.69
CA LEU A 191 19.45 5.00 5.33
C LEU A 191 20.76 4.27 5.07
N ASP A 192 21.86 4.62 5.74
CA ASP A 192 23.17 3.99 5.54
C ASP A 192 23.22 2.54 6.03
N PHE A 193 22.37 2.18 6.98
CA PHE A 193 22.27 0.81 7.50
C PHE A 193 21.12 0.03 6.86
N LEU A 194 20.43 0.59 5.87
CA LEU A 194 19.31 -0.07 5.21
C LEU A 194 19.77 -0.79 3.95
N VAL A 195 19.55 -2.10 3.92
CA VAL A 195 19.76 -2.93 2.73
C VAL A 195 18.45 -3.49 2.19
N VAL A 196 18.46 -3.81 0.90
CA VAL A 196 17.33 -4.42 0.18
C VAL A 196 17.76 -5.78 -0.32
N GLY A 197 16.93 -6.79 -0.07
CA GLY A 197 17.07 -8.13 -0.63
C GLY A 197 15.75 -8.62 -1.23
N VAL A 198 15.74 -9.87 -1.67
CA VAL A 198 14.55 -10.53 -2.19
C VAL A 198 14.27 -11.83 -1.44
N GLU A 199 13.00 -12.09 -1.17
CA GLU A 199 12.50 -13.37 -0.67
C GLU A 199 11.62 -14.05 -1.72
N ARG A 200 11.71 -15.38 -1.84
CA ARG A 200 10.81 -16.15 -2.68
C ARG A 200 9.53 -16.47 -1.91
N VAL A 201 8.41 -15.97 -2.41
CA VAL A 201 7.06 -16.24 -1.91
C VAL A 201 6.29 -16.95 -3.00
N ASN A 202 6.06 -18.25 -2.82
CA ASN A 202 5.49 -19.15 -3.84
C ASN A 202 6.33 -19.12 -5.13
N GLU A 203 5.72 -18.74 -6.26
CA GLU A 203 6.36 -18.66 -7.58
C GLU A 203 6.92 -17.27 -7.92
N HIS A 204 7.09 -16.41 -6.91
CA HIS A 204 7.46 -15.02 -7.14
C HIS A 204 8.50 -14.51 -6.14
N TYR A 205 9.22 -13.47 -6.53
CA TYR A 205 10.06 -12.71 -5.62
C TYR A 205 9.31 -11.52 -5.03
N LYS A 206 9.68 -11.15 -3.82
CA LYS A 206 9.23 -9.96 -3.11
C LYS A 206 10.44 -9.27 -2.49
N LEU A 207 10.53 -7.94 -2.63
CA LEU A 207 11.58 -7.16 -1.98
C LEU A 207 11.31 -7.09 -0.47
N TYR A 208 12.38 -7.15 0.32
CA TYR A 208 12.36 -6.85 1.75
C TYR A 208 13.44 -5.82 2.08
N PHE A 209 13.26 -5.15 3.22
CA PHE A 209 14.25 -4.22 3.77
C PHE A 209 14.77 -4.76 5.09
N ARG A 210 16.08 -4.64 5.34
CA ARG A 210 16.71 -5.08 6.59
C ARG A 210 17.60 -3.97 7.15
N ASP A 211 17.48 -3.72 8.46
CA ASP A 211 18.40 -2.84 9.18
C ASP A 211 19.63 -3.65 9.60
N LEU A 212 20.81 -3.28 9.06
CA LEU A 212 22.08 -3.94 9.35
C LEU A 212 22.50 -3.86 10.82
N ARG A 213 21.99 -2.88 11.59
CA ARG A 213 22.33 -2.71 13.00
C ARG A 213 21.61 -3.70 13.89
N THR A 214 20.36 -4.02 13.55
CA THR A 214 19.49 -4.89 14.36
C THR A 214 19.27 -6.27 13.75
N ASP A 215 19.65 -6.46 12.48
CA ASP A 215 19.38 -7.66 11.69
C ASP A 215 17.88 -7.96 11.49
N LEU A 216 17.01 -6.99 11.76
CA LEU A 216 15.57 -7.13 11.64
C LEU A 216 15.08 -6.70 10.25
N ILE A 217 14.12 -7.46 9.73
CA ILE A 217 13.31 -7.06 8.58
C ILE A 217 12.38 -5.94 9.03
N VAL A 218 12.40 -4.82 8.31
CA VAL A 218 11.60 -3.64 8.61
C VAL A 218 10.59 -3.37 7.51
N ASN A 219 9.44 -2.85 7.90
CA ASN A 219 8.42 -2.36 6.97
C ASN A 219 8.25 -0.86 7.14
N PHE A 220 8.17 -0.13 6.03
CA PHE A 220 7.91 1.30 6.07
C PHE A 220 6.42 1.58 6.00
N VAL A 221 5.97 2.44 6.90
CA VAL A 221 4.58 2.87 7.01
C VAL A 221 4.50 4.38 7.10
N THR A 222 3.33 4.92 6.79
CA THR A 222 3.02 6.33 7.04
C THR A 222 1.69 6.40 7.76
N THR A 223 1.57 7.20 8.82
CA THR A 223 0.32 7.41 9.56
C THR A 223 -0.43 8.66 9.12
N SER A 224 -0.15 9.15 7.91
CA SER A 224 -0.85 10.29 7.31
C SER A 224 -1.56 9.89 6.02
N MET A 225 -2.55 10.69 5.63
CA MET A 225 -3.23 10.60 4.33
C MET A 225 -2.50 11.40 3.23
N LEU A 226 -1.21 11.72 3.42
CA LEU A 226 -0.43 12.43 2.43
C LEU A 226 -0.34 11.58 1.15
N ASN A 227 -0.62 12.19 0.00
CA ASN A 227 -0.49 11.52 -1.28
C ASN A 227 0.94 11.65 -1.80
N HIS A 228 1.69 10.54 -1.75
CA HIS A 228 3.07 10.47 -2.22
C HIS A 228 3.21 10.35 -3.75
N LYS A 229 2.12 10.35 -4.53
CA LYS A 229 2.12 10.34 -6.00
C LYS A 229 2.03 11.74 -6.63
N SER A 230 2.77 12.71 -6.08
CA SER A 230 2.78 14.10 -6.55
C SER A 230 3.69 14.28 -7.76
#